data_AF-A0AAD8ELV1-F1
#
_entry.id   AF-A0AAD8ELV1-F1
#
_cell.length_a   1.000
_cell.length_b   1.000
_cell.length_c   1.000
_cell.angle_alpha   90.00
_cell.angle_beta   90.00
_cell.angle_gamma   90.00
#
_symmetry.space_group_name_H-M   'P 1'
#
loop_
_entity.id
_entity.type
_entity.pdbx_description
1 polymer ?
#
loop_
_entity_poly.entity_id
_entity_poly.type
_entity_poly.pdbx_seq_one_letter_code
_entity_poly.pdbx_strand_id
1 'polypeptide(L)'
;TCWALAQTYSQLPRDLFNAAFVSCWTELSEPMQNELIHSLEQALMVPDLPEITQTILNLAEFMEHCDKGPLPLNAQLLGERAMHCRAYAKALHYKEEEFHKGPQCT
;
A
#
# COMPACT_ATOMS: atom_id res chain seq x y z
N THR A 1 2.08 21.73 12.59
CA THR A 1 1.60 21.46 11.21
C THR A 1 2.79 21.43 10.27
N CYS A 2 3.06 20.29 9.62
CA CYS A 2 4.19 20.10 8.69
C CYS A 2 3.85 20.46 7.23
N TRP A 3 2.61 20.88 6.95
CA TRP A 3 2.11 21.18 5.60
C TRP A 3 2.99 22.19 4.84
N ALA A 4 3.38 23.30 5.48
CA ALA A 4 4.25 24.30 4.88
C ALA A 4 5.68 23.76 4.62
N LEU A 5 6.20 22.91 5.52
CA LEU A 5 7.52 22.29 5.41
C LEU A 5 7.58 21.19 4.33
N ALA A 6 6.49 20.45 4.15
CA ALA A 6 6.35 19.42 3.12
C ALA A 6 6.42 20.00 1.70
N GLN A 7 6.02 21.25 1.51
CA GLN A 7 6.16 21.96 0.23
C GLN A 7 7.60 22.44 -0.04
N THR A 8 8.44 22.56 0.99
CA THR A 8 9.81 23.09 0.87
C THR A 8 10.88 21.99 0.77
N TYR A 9 10.61 20.80 1.31
CA TYR A 9 11.53 19.66 1.31
C TYR A 9 10.92 18.46 0.60
N SER A 10 11.40 18.14 -0.61
CA SER A 10 10.89 17.04 -1.46
C SER A 10 11.05 15.62 -0.88
N GLN A 11 11.68 15.48 0.29
CA GLN A 11 11.83 14.21 1.01
C GLN A 11 10.76 14.03 2.09
N LEU A 12 10.30 15.12 2.71
CA LEU A 12 9.37 15.09 3.84
C LEU A 12 7.96 14.53 3.51
N PRO A 13 7.36 14.79 2.32
CA PRO A 13 6.07 14.23 1.95
C PRO A 13 6.07 12.70 1.89
N ARG A 14 7.19 12.07 1.49
CA ARG A 14 7.31 10.61 1.39
C ARG A 14 7.34 9.95 2.75
N ASP A 15 8.04 10.56 3.71
CA ASP A 15 8.12 10.06 5.09
C ASP A 15 6.80 10.25 5.86
N LEU A 16 6.02 11.27 5.50
CA LEU A 16 4.75 11.58 6.15
C LEU A 16 3.53 10.93 5.48
N PHE A 17 3.67 10.42 4.25
CA PHE A 17 2.53 9.90 3.48
C PHE A 17 1.79 8.80 4.24
N ASN A 18 2.50 7.81 4.77
CA ASN A 18 1.88 6.69 5.49
C ASN A 18 1.12 7.18 6.73
N ALA A 19 1.74 8.02 7.56
CA ALA A 19 1.09 8.56 8.76
C ALA A 19 -0.12 9.46 8.43
N ALA A 20 0.00 10.30 7.40
CA ALA A 20 -1.10 11.13 6.92
C ALA A 20 -2.24 10.28 6.34
N PHE A 21 -1.91 9.21 5.61
CA PHE A 21 -2.89 8.26 5.08
C PHE A 21 -3.68 7.62 6.21
N VAL A 22 -3.03 7.09 7.25
CA VAL A 22 -3.74 6.46 8.39
C VAL A 22 -4.68 7.45 9.07
N SER A 23 -4.22 8.68 9.29
CA SER A 23 -5.03 9.74 9.91
C SER A 23 -6.27 10.08 9.08
N CYS A 24 -6.19 10.02 7.75
CA CYS A 24 -7.36 10.23 6.90
C CYS A 24 -8.23 8.98 6.83
N TRP A 25 -7.62 7.80 6.70
CA TRP A 25 -8.29 6.51 6.51
C TRP A 25 -9.32 6.23 7.60
N THR A 26 -9.00 6.58 8.85
CA THR A 26 -9.90 6.36 10.00
C THR A 26 -11.12 7.26 10.01
N GLU A 27 -11.10 8.38 9.30
CA GLU A 27 -12.19 9.36 9.23
C GLU A 27 -13.10 9.12 8.00
N LEU A 28 -12.69 8.24 7.08
CA LEU A 28 -13.46 7.92 5.88
C LEU A 28 -14.61 6.97 6.19
N SER A 29 -15.73 7.19 5.51
CA SER A 29 -16.83 6.22 5.48
C SER A 29 -16.46 4.97 4.68
N GLU A 30 -17.09 3.83 4.98
CA GLU A 30 -16.84 2.56 4.28
C GLU A 30 -16.96 2.67 2.74
N PRO A 31 -17.94 3.38 2.15
CA PRO A 31 -17.98 3.57 0.70
C PRO A 31 -16.75 4.30 0.15
N MET A 32 -16.28 5.33 0.86
CA MET A 32 -15.08 6.09 0.46
C MET A 32 -13.80 5.27 0.62
N GLN A 33 -13.74 4.44 1.66
CA GLN A 33 -12.64 3.48 1.84
C GLN A 33 -12.58 2.50 0.67
N ASN A 34 -13.72 1.94 0.26
CA ASN A 34 -13.79 1.03 -0.89
C ASN A 34 -13.37 1.71 -2.21
N GLU A 35 -13.83 2.95 -2.45
CA GLU A 35 -13.43 3.72 -3.64
C GLU A 35 -11.92 4.04 -3.64
N LEU A 36 -11.37 4.37 -2.47
CA LEU A 36 -9.94 4.63 -2.32
C LEU A 36 -9.11 3.37 -2.56
N ILE A 37 -9.53 2.22 -2.03
CA ILE A 37 -8.87 0.92 -2.27
C ILE A 37 -8.90 0.58 -3.75
N HIS A 38 -10.05 0.71 -4.40
CA HIS A 38 -10.17 0.49 -5.83
C HIS A 38 -9.22 1.39 -6.63
N SER A 39 -9.11 2.66 -6.25
CA SER A 39 -8.19 3.62 -6.88
C SER A 39 -6.71 3.22 -6.71
N LEU A 40 -6.34 2.70 -5.54
CA LEU A 40 -4.98 2.19 -5.30
C LEU A 40 -4.67 0.95 -6.13
N GLU A 41 -5.61 0.02 -6.27
CA GLU A 41 -5.45 -1.15 -7.14
C GLU A 41 -5.30 -0.77 -8.61
N GLN A 42 -6.11 0.19 -9.09
CA GLN A 42 -5.96 0.73 -10.45
C GLN A 42 -4.59 1.38 -10.64
N ALA A 43 -4.10 2.15 -9.67
CA ALA A 43 -2.77 2.74 -9.72
C ALA A 43 -1.67 1.67 -9.78
N LEU A 44 -1.81 0.58 -9.03
CA LEU A 44 -0.92 -0.58 -9.12
C LEU A 44 -0.98 -1.23 -10.49
N MET A 45 -2.12 -1.25 -11.19
CA MET A 45 -2.26 -1.85 -12.52
C MET A 45 -1.59 -1.07 -13.66
N VAL A 46 -1.26 0.21 -13.46
CA VAL A 46 -0.57 1.01 -14.48
C VAL A 46 0.89 0.54 -14.65
N PRO A 47 1.34 0.21 -15.87
CA PRO A 47 2.73 -0.17 -16.12
C PRO A 47 3.70 1.02 -15.94
N ASP A 48 4.99 0.72 -15.74
CA ASP A 48 6.09 1.68 -15.76
C ASP A 48 6.02 2.84 -14.73
N LEU A 49 5.32 2.64 -13.61
CA LEU A 49 5.25 3.59 -12.49
C LEU A 49 5.86 3.02 -11.18
N PRO A 50 7.19 2.80 -11.13
CA PRO A 50 7.85 2.15 -10.00
C PRO A 50 7.78 2.99 -8.72
N GLU A 51 7.83 4.33 -8.80
CA GLU A 51 7.77 5.20 -7.62
C GLU A 51 6.40 5.14 -6.93
N ILE A 52 5.32 5.13 -7.71
CA ILE A 52 3.95 5.00 -7.18
C ILE A 52 3.76 3.60 -6.60
N THR A 53 4.21 2.57 -7.33
CA THR A 53 4.13 1.18 -6.87
C THR A 53 4.84 0.99 -5.53
N GLN A 54 6.07 1.50 -5.41
CA GLN A 54 6.82 1.43 -4.14
C GLN A 54 6.12 2.20 -3.01
N THR A 55 5.55 3.36 -3.31
CA THR A 55 4.80 4.14 -2.31
C THR A 55 3.61 3.35 -1.77
N ILE A 56 2.84 2.70 -2.65
CA ILE A 56 1.69 1.87 -2.25
C ILE A 56 2.15 0.61 -1.50
N LEU A 57 3.22 -0.05 -1.93
CA LEU A 57 3.79 -1.23 -1.24
C LEU A 57 4.32 -0.90 0.16
N ASN A 58 4.87 0.30 0.34
CA ASN A 58 5.31 0.78 1.65
C ASN A 58 4.12 1.14 2.54
N LEU A 59 3.05 1.69 1.96
CA LEU A 59 1.81 1.95 2.69
C LEU A 59 1.14 0.66 3.16
N ALA A 60 1.04 -0.35 2.29
CA ALA A 60 0.44 -1.64 2.62
C ALA A 60 1.17 -2.32 3.80
N GLU A 61 2.51 -2.41 3.74
CA GLU A 61 3.32 -2.93 4.85
C GLU A 61 3.17 -2.10 6.12
N PHE A 62 3.15 -0.77 6.00
CA PHE A 62 2.96 0.09 7.16
C PHE A 62 1.61 -0.17 7.85
N MET A 63 0.55 -0.37 7.07
CA MET A 63 -0.79 -0.66 7.58
C MET A 63 -0.89 -2.02 8.28
N GLU A 64 -0.14 -3.04 7.84
CA GLU A 64 -0.08 -4.35 8.52
C GLU A 64 0.39 -4.23 9.98
N HIS A 65 1.22 -3.24 10.28
CA HIS A 65 1.78 -3.00 11.61
C HIS A 65 0.97 -1.97 12.44
N CYS A 66 -0.06 -1.35 11.85
CA CYS A 66 -0.90 -0.38 12.54
C CYS A 66 -2.03 -1.07 13.31
N ASP A 67 -2.51 -0.42 14.38
CA ASP A 67 -3.69 -0.88 15.15
C ASP A 67 -4.97 -1.05 14.31
N LYS A 68 -5.01 -0.42 13.14
CA LYS A 68 -6.14 -0.48 12.20
C LYS A 68 -6.15 -1.75 11.35
N GLY A 69 -5.04 -2.49 11.35
CA GLY A 69 -4.88 -3.71 10.56
C GLY A 69 -4.60 -3.44 9.08
N PRO A 70 -4.37 -4.53 8.31
CA PRO A 70 -4.00 -4.46 6.91
C PRO A 70 -5.10 -3.84 6.05
N LEU A 71 -4.69 -3.13 5.00
CA LEU A 71 -5.63 -2.65 3.98
C LEU A 71 -6.25 -3.85 3.24
N PRO A 72 -7.53 -3.78 2.84
CA PRO A 72 -8.19 -4.82 2.06
C PRO A 72 -7.76 -4.77 0.58
N LEU A 73 -6.46 -4.84 0.32
CA LEU A 73 -5.87 -4.90 -1.02
C LEU A 73 -5.61 -6.35 -1.44
N ASN A 74 -5.66 -6.63 -2.73
CA ASN A 74 -5.30 -7.96 -3.24
C ASN A 74 -3.80 -8.28 -3.01
N ALA A 75 -3.52 -9.23 -2.10
CA ALA A 75 -2.16 -9.66 -1.76
C ALA A 75 -1.39 -10.25 -2.94
N GLN A 76 -2.06 -10.96 -3.86
CA GLN A 76 -1.44 -11.49 -5.08
C GLN A 76 -0.95 -10.35 -5.97
N LEU A 77 -1.78 -9.32 -6.17
CA LEU A 77 -1.42 -8.12 -6.93
C LEU A 77 -0.21 -7.40 -6.29
N LEU A 78 -0.21 -7.24 -4.97
CA LEU A 78 0.91 -6.62 -4.25
C LEU A 78 2.20 -7.43 -4.40
N GLY A 79 2.13 -8.77 -4.30
CA GLY A 79 3.27 -9.66 -4.50
C GLY A 79 3.84 -9.59 -5.92
N GLU A 80 2.99 -9.65 -6.94
CA GLU A 80 3.38 -9.50 -8.35
C GLU A 80 4.06 -8.15 -8.60
N ARG A 81 3.45 -7.06 -8.12
CA ARG A 81 4.02 -5.72 -8.28
C ARG A 81 5.32 -5.50 -7.52
N ALA A 82 5.44 -6.07 -6.32
CA ALA A 82 6.69 -6.09 -5.58
C ALA A 82 7.80 -6.82 -6.34
N MET A 83 7.47 -7.95 -6.98
CA MET A 83 8.42 -8.69 -7.82
C MET A 83 8.89 -7.86 -9.02
N HIS A 84 7.97 -7.21 -9.73
CA HIS A 84 8.30 -6.32 -10.85
C HIS A 84 9.17 -5.13 -10.43
N CYS A 85 8.94 -4.58 -9.23
CA CYS A 85 9.72 -3.49 -8.68
C CYS A 85 11.02 -3.93 -7.98
N ARG A 86 11.38 -5.22 -8.05
CA ARG A 86 12.56 -5.82 -7.38
C ARG A 86 12.54 -5.66 -5.85
N ALA A 87 11.37 -5.46 -5.25
CA ALA A 87 11.17 -5.48 -3.81
C ALA A 87 11.01 -6.92 -3.33
N TYR A 88 12.05 -7.74 -3.50
CA TYR A 88 11.96 -9.20 -3.36
C TYR A 88 11.56 -9.66 -1.95
N ALA A 89 11.97 -8.95 -0.90
CA ALA A 89 11.55 -9.26 0.46
C ALA A 89 10.03 -9.13 0.64
N LYS A 90 9.44 -8.04 0.10
CA LYS A 90 7.98 -7.82 0.11
C LYS A 90 7.26 -8.84 -0.77
N ALA A 91 7.81 -9.16 -1.94
CA ALA A 91 7.24 -10.17 -2.82
C ALA A 91 7.18 -11.55 -2.15
N LEU A 92 8.25 -11.91 -1.42
CA LEU A 92 8.31 -13.15 -0.64
C LEU A 92 7.27 -13.15 0.48
N HIS A 93 7.17 -12.06 1.25
CA HIS A 93 6.17 -11.89 2.32
C HIS A 93 4.74 -12.15 1.82
N TYR A 94 4.32 -11.50 0.72
CA TYR A 94 2.98 -11.72 0.17
C TYR A 94 2.80 -13.16 -0.34
N LYS A 95 3.85 -13.79 -0.87
CA LYS A 95 3.79 -15.18 -1.32
C LYS A 95 3.63 -16.16 -0.16
N GLU A 96 4.28 -15.90 0.96
CA GLU A 96 4.12 -16.68 2.19
C GLU A 96 2.71 -16.50 2.78
N GLU A 97 2.15 -15.29 2.73
CA GLU A 97 0.77 -15.04 3.15
C GLU A 97 -0.25 -15.82 2.31
N GLU A 98 -0.09 -15.85 0.98
CA GLU A 98 -0.92 -16.68 0.10
C GLU A 98 -0.83 -18.16 0.49
N PHE A 99 0.38 -18.66 0.76
CA PHE A 99 0.59 -20.06 1.13
C PHE A 99 -0.08 -20.41 2.47
N HIS A 100 0.03 -19.53 3.47
CA HIS A 100 -0.59 -19.73 4.78
C HIS A 100 -2.12 -19.69 4.75
N LYS A 101 -2.72 -18.94 3.82
CA LYS A 101 -4.18 -18.93 3.59
C LYS A 101 -4.70 -20.23 2.93
N GLY A 102 -3.79 -21.13 2.56
CA GLY A 102 -4.06 -22.44 1.96
C GLY A 102 -4.27 -22.34 0.44
N PRO A 103 -3.97 -23.41 -0.33
CA PRO A 103 -4.37 -23.45 -1.72
C PRO A 103 -5.90 -23.39 -1.77
N GLN A 104 -6.46 -22.39 -2.45
CA GLN A 104 -7.83 -22.48 -2.92
C GLN A 104 -7.85 -23.64 -3.90
N CYS A 105 -8.20 -24.83 -3.41
CA CYS A 105 -8.50 -25.98 -4.26
C CYS A 105 -9.63 -25.55 -5.20
N THR A 106 -9.27 -25.26 -6.45
CA THR A 106 -10.18 -25.12 -7.59
C THR A 106 -10.84 -26.45 -7.90
#